data_AF-A0A3R7Q4J9-F1
#
_entry.id   AF-A0A3R7Q4J9-F1
#
_cell.length_a   1.000
_cell.length_b   1.000
_cell.length_c   1.000
_cell.angle_alpha   90.00
_cell.angle_beta   90.00
_cell.angle_gamma   90.00
#
_symmetry.space_group_name_H-M   'P 1'
#
loop_
_entity.id
_entity.type
_entity.pdbx_description
1 polymer ?
#
loop_
_entity_poly.entity_id
_entity_poly.type
_entity_poly.pdbx_seq_one_letter_code
_entity_poly.pdbx_strand_id
1 'polypeptide(L)'
;MLQGQVTLNQGGQGTPGYCPESCAAFFNYVVLLILTQSVYPSARVNNVMVMLRSVPDEDQVMALSILTVFVSALAFAPAPAIVSAIVDSACLVWDTSCGATGECSLYNSTKFRTIFHLIPAVFVFICVLCDVVVFWYSRNSELFDECPEDLQKRRGCSEEDQPLRSAAYDEAKV
;
A
#
# COMPACT_ATOMS: atom_id res chain seq x y z
N MET A 1 0.55 -21.52 30.16
CA MET A 1 -0.22 -21.52 28.89
C MET A 1 -1.68 -21.76 29.25
N LEU A 2 -2.61 -20.97 28.68
CA LEU A 2 -4.04 -20.80 29.01
C LEU A 2 -4.36 -19.58 29.91
N GLN A 3 -4.11 -18.37 29.40
CA GLN A 3 -4.80 -17.17 29.90
C GLN A 3 -6.19 -17.12 29.26
N GLY A 4 -7.20 -17.57 30.00
CA GLY A 4 -8.60 -17.31 29.68
C GLY A 4 -8.89 -15.82 29.81
N GLN A 5 -9.49 -15.22 28.78
CA GLN A 5 -9.87 -13.81 28.76
C GLN A 5 -11.01 -13.57 29.78
N VAL A 6 -10.98 -12.41 30.45
CA VAL A 6 -11.93 -12.00 31.50
C VAL A 6 -12.86 -10.92 30.92
N THR A 7 -14.18 -11.14 30.94
CA THR A 7 -15.16 -10.12 30.51
C THR A 7 -15.58 -9.24 31.68
N LEU A 8 -15.17 -7.96 31.68
CA LEU A 8 -15.58 -6.98 32.70
C LEU A 8 -17.02 -6.51 32.46
N ASN A 9 -17.92 -6.82 33.39
CA ASN A 9 -19.22 -6.16 33.49
C ASN A 9 -19.03 -4.71 34.00
N GLN A 10 -19.91 -3.79 33.62
CA GLN A 10 -20.05 -2.41 34.13
C GLN A 10 -20.09 -2.29 35.68
N GLY A 11 -20.20 -3.40 36.41
CA GLY A 11 -20.08 -3.50 37.88
C GLY A 11 -18.74 -4.02 38.42
N GLY A 12 -17.66 -4.09 37.62
CA GLY A 12 -16.31 -4.47 38.08
C GLY A 12 -16.11 -5.97 38.33
N GLN A 13 -17.07 -6.83 37.95
CA GLN A 13 -16.94 -8.28 38.05
C GLN A 13 -16.59 -8.88 36.69
N GLY A 14 -15.53 -9.69 36.68
CA GLY A 14 -14.99 -10.37 35.51
C GLY A 14 -15.37 -11.85 35.49
N THR A 15 -16.15 -12.30 34.51
CA THR A 15 -16.41 -13.74 34.32
C THR A 15 -15.38 -14.35 33.36
N PRO A 16 -14.80 -15.53 33.68
CA PRO A 16 -13.95 -16.24 32.73
C PRO A 16 -14.80 -16.77 31.57
N GLY A 17 -14.51 -16.35 30.34
CA GLY A 17 -15.28 -16.77 29.16
C GLY A 17 -15.03 -15.90 27.93
N TYR A 18 -15.46 -16.39 26.76
CA TYR A 18 -15.43 -15.60 25.53
C TYR A 18 -16.51 -14.52 25.55
N CYS A 19 -16.18 -13.31 25.08
CA CYS A 19 -17.16 -12.25 24.89
C CYS A 19 -18.17 -12.67 23.81
N PRO A 20 -19.49 -12.61 24.07
CA PRO A 20 -20.50 -12.89 23.06
C PRO A 20 -20.56 -11.75 22.04
N GLU A 21 -19.61 -11.74 21.10
CA GLU A 21 -19.71 -10.93 19.89
C GLU A 21 -20.77 -11.54 18.96
N SER A 22 -21.65 -10.70 18.43
CA SER A 22 -22.69 -11.20 17.52
C SER A 22 -22.06 -11.75 16.23
N CYS A 23 -22.38 -12.99 15.86
CA CYS A 23 -21.86 -13.63 14.64
C CYS A 23 -22.14 -12.79 13.37
N ALA A 24 -23.22 -12.01 13.36
CA ALA A 24 -23.55 -11.08 12.28
C ALA A 24 -22.56 -9.91 12.16
N ALA A 25 -22.08 -9.37 13.28
CA ALA A 25 -21.07 -8.30 13.28
C ALA A 25 -19.69 -8.80 12.79
N PHE A 26 -19.41 -10.09 12.96
CA PHE A 26 -18.23 -10.73 12.38
C PHE A 26 -18.37 -10.86 10.85
N PHE A 27 -19.50 -11.38 10.37
CA PHE A 27 -19.74 -11.55 8.93
C PHE A 27 -19.73 -10.21 8.17
N ASN A 28 -20.43 -9.19 8.69
CA ASN A 28 -20.42 -7.85 8.10
C ASN A 28 -19.00 -7.25 8.02
N TYR A 29 -18.17 -7.52 9.03
CA TYR A 29 -16.79 -7.05 9.04
C TYR A 29 -15.93 -7.74 7.98
N VAL A 30 -16.05 -9.05 7.82
CA VAL A 30 -15.31 -9.80 6.78
C VAL A 30 -15.68 -9.29 5.38
N VAL A 31 -16.96 -9.05 5.13
CA VAL A 31 -17.43 -8.50 3.84
C VAL A 31 -16.85 -7.12 3.59
N LEU A 32 -16.91 -6.21 4.57
CA LEU A 32 -16.34 -4.86 4.44
C LEU A 32 -14.82 -4.90 4.25
N LEU A 33 -14.14 -5.83 4.90
CA LEU A 33 -12.70 -6.02 4.75
C LEU A 33 -12.37 -6.45 3.32
N ILE A 34 -13.08 -7.44 2.76
CA ILE A 34 -12.86 -7.87 1.38
C ILE A 34 -13.08 -6.71 0.39
N LEU A 35 -14.18 -5.97 0.55
CA LEU A 35 -14.50 -4.84 -0.32
C LEU A 35 -13.42 -3.75 -0.26
N THR A 36 -13.02 -3.34 0.95
CA THR A 36 -12.02 -2.28 1.11
C THR A 36 -10.61 -2.71 0.67
N GLN A 37 -10.21 -3.95 0.97
CA GLN A 37 -8.88 -4.46 0.60
C GLN A 37 -8.74 -4.75 -0.89
N SER A 38 -9.84 -5.02 -1.61
CA SER A 38 -9.80 -5.25 -3.06
C SER A 38 -9.43 -4.02 -3.90
N VAL A 39 -9.67 -2.80 -3.39
CA VAL A 39 -9.38 -1.54 -4.12
C VAL A 39 -7.88 -1.31 -4.26
N TYR A 40 -7.10 -1.67 -3.24
CA TYR A 40 -5.66 -1.45 -3.20
C TYR A 40 -4.88 -2.09 -4.36
N PRO A 41 -4.99 -3.41 -4.63
CA PRO A 41 -4.25 -4.03 -5.73
C PRO A 41 -4.69 -3.47 -7.10
N SER A 42 -5.97 -3.15 -7.29
CA SER A 42 -6.44 -2.56 -8.56
C SER A 42 -5.79 -1.20 -8.83
N ALA A 43 -5.70 -0.32 -7.83
CA ALA A 43 -5.01 0.96 -7.97
C ALA A 43 -3.52 0.79 -8.31
N ARG A 44 -2.86 -0.19 -7.69
CA ARG A 44 -1.45 -0.54 -7.99
C ARG A 44 -1.27 -0.96 -9.45
N VAL A 45 -2.13 -1.85 -9.96
CA VAL A 45 -2.07 -2.33 -11.35
C VAL A 45 -2.26 -1.17 -12.34
N ASN A 46 -3.21 -0.29 -12.08
CA ASN A 46 -3.47 0.88 -12.92
C ASN A 46 -2.24 1.81 -12.99
N ASN A 47 -1.60 2.08 -11.85
CA ASN A 47 -0.43 2.95 -11.77
C ASN A 47 0.76 2.33 -12.55
N VAL A 48 1.03 1.03 -12.37
CA VAL A 48 2.06 0.33 -13.13
C VAL A 48 1.80 0.40 -14.63
N MET A 49 0.56 0.22 -15.07
CA MET A 49 0.22 0.29 -16.50
C MET A 49 0.43 1.68 -17.13
N VAL A 50 0.30 2.76 -16.36
CA VAL A 50 0.64 4.13 -16.85
C VAL A 50 2.15 4.31 -16.93
N MET A 51 2.90 3.84 -15.92
CA MET A 51 4.36 3.91 -15.90
C MET A 51 5.00 3.14 -17.05
N LEU A 52 4.48 1.94 -17.36
CA LEU A 52 4.93 1.13 -18.48
C LEU A 52 4.76 1.81 -19.84
N ARG A 53 3.78 2.71 -20.00
CA ARG A 53 3.61 3.50 -21.24
C ARG A 53 4.49 4.75 -21.30
N SER A 54 5.13 5.11 -20.20
CA SER A 54 5.89 6.37 -20.06
C SER A 54 7.41 6.18 -20.23
N VAL A 55 7.90 4.94 -20.27
CA VAL A 55 9.34 4.58 -20.25
C VAL A 55 9.63 3.56 -21.36
N PRO A 56 10.82 3.58 -22.01
CA PRO A 56 11.26 2.54 -22.95
C PRO A 56 11.31 1.13 -22.34
N ASP A 57 11.23 0.10 -23.18
CA ASP A 57 11.11 -1.29 -22.75
C ASP A 57 12.37 -1.82 -22.03
N GLU A 58 13.57 -1.34 -22.37
CA GLU A 58 14.84 -1.72 -21.71
C GLU A 58 14.89 -1.22 -20.26
N ASP A 59 14.32 -0.03 -19.99
CA ASP A 59 14.47 0.67 -18.71
C ASP A 59 13.24 0.53 -17.79
N GLN A 60 12.15 -0.07 -18.27
CA GLN A 60 10.88 -0.16 -17.55
C GLN A 60 11.03 -0.82 -16.16
N VAL A 61 11.79 -1.93 -16.10
CA VAL A 61 11.92 -2.74 -14.87
C VAL A 61 12.80 -2.03 -13.84
N MET A 62 13.83 -1.33 -14.33
CA MET A 62 14.73 -0.53 -13.50
C MET A 62 13.97 0.66 -12.88
N ALA A 63 13.20 1.40 -13.68
CA ALA A 63 12.39 2.52 -13.21
C ALA A 63 11.34 2.09 -12.17
N LEU A 64 10.60 1.01 -12.44
CA LEU A 64 9.60 0.47 -11.51
C LEU A 64 10.23 0.03 -10.19
N SER A 65 11.40 -0.61 -10.24
CA SER A 65 12.10 -1.09 -9.04
C SER A 65 12.59 0.06 -8.17
N ILE A 66 13.19 1.09 -8.78
CA ILE A 66 13.69 2.27 -8.08
C ILE A 66 12.54 2.99 -7.39
N LEU A 67 11.43 3.24 -8.11
CA LEU A 67 10.23 3.86 -7.55
C LEU A 67 9.68 3.04 -6.38
N THR A 68 9.62 1.71 -6.52
CA THR A 68 9.12 0.81 -5.47
C THR A 68 10.01 0.84 -4.24
N VAL A 69 11.33 0.86 -4.39
CA VAL A 69 12.28 0.98 -3.27
C VAL A 69 12.09 2.30 -2.53
N PHE A 70 11.98 3.42 -3.26
CA PHE A 70 11.75 4.73 -2.64
C PHE A 70 10.42 4.77 -1.87
N VAL A 71 9.33 4.33 -2.49
CA VAL A 71 8.01 4.29 -1.82
C VAL A 71 8.03 3.35 -0.62
N SER A 72 8.69 2.20 -0.72
CA SER A 72 8.78 1.22 0.38
C SER A 72 9.60 1.76 1.55
N ALA A 73 10.71 2.43 1.28
CA ALA A 73 11.52 3.09 2.30
C ALA A 73 10.71 4.15 3.06
N LEU A 74 9.94 4.96 2.32
CA LEU A 74 9.07 5.98 2.92
C LEU A 74 7.85 5.41 3.63
N ALA A 75 7.36 4.24 3.24
CA ALA A 75 6.22 3.58 3.89
C ALA A 75 6.64 2.82 5.16
N PHE A 76 7.86 2.28 5.21
CA PHE A 76 8.36 1.50 6.36
C PHE A 76 8.60 2.37 7.60
N ALA A 77 8.92 3.65 7.46
CA ALA A 77 9.09 4.54 8.59
C ALA A 77 7.76 4.87 9.34
N PRO A 78 6.68 5.31 8.68
CA PRO A 78 5.42 5.65 9.34
C PRO A 78 4.55 4.44 9.69
N ALA A 79 4.63 3.33 8.94
CA ALA A 79 3.76 2.17 9.16
C ALA A 79 3.84 1.57 10.58
N PRO A 80 5.03 1.20 11.10
CA PRO A 80 5.13 0.63 12.44
C PRO A 80 4.80 1.67 13.51
N ALA A 81 5.20 2.93 13.33
CA ALA A 81 4.89 4.00 14.29
C ALA A 81 3.38 4.20 14.47
N ILE A 82 2.63 4.24 13.37
CA ILE A 82 1.17 4.39 13.39
C ILE A 82 0.53 3.17 14.03
N VAL A 83 0.92 1.95 13.60
CA VAL A 83 0.32 0.72 14.13
C VAL A 83 0.61 0.54 15.62
N SER A 84 1.82 0.84 16.07
CA SER A 84 2.18 0.81 17.50
C SER A 84 1.34 1.81 18.30
N ALA A 85 1.20 3.05 17.83
CA ALA A 85 0.37 4.05 18.53
C ALA A 85 -1.12 3.65 18.59
N ILE A 86 -1.64 2.99 17.55
CA ILE A 86 -3.02 2.47 17.56
C ILE A 86 -3.18 1.39 18.62
N VAL A 87 -2.23 0.45 18.70
CA VAL A 87 -2.22 -0.62 19.70
C VAL A 87 -2.20 -0.04 21.11
N ASP A 88 -1.31 0.94 21.36
CA ASP A 88 -1.21 1.62 22.64
C ASP A 88 -2.50 2.39 23.01
N SER A 89 -3.15 3.02 22.02
CA SER A 89 -4.41 3.77 22.23
C SER A 89 -5.63 2.88 22.51
N ALA A 90 -5.58 1.61 22.08
CA ALA A 90 -6.66 0.64 22.29
C ALA A 90 -6.53 -0.11 23.62
N CYS A 91 -5.49 0.17 24.41
CA CYS A 91 -5.23 -0.49 25.68
C CYS A 91 -6.25 -0.10 26.76
N LEU A 92 -6.83 -1.10 27.43
CA LEU A 92 -7.72 -0.93 28.58
C LEU A 92 -7.00 -1.23 29.91
N VAL A 93 -6.13 -2.26 29.93
CA VAL A 93 -5.40 -2.68 31.13
C VAL A 93 -3.94 -2.92 30.77
N TRP A 94 -3.04 -2.17 31.41
CA TRP A 94 -1.59 -2.34 31.30
C TRP A 94 -1.12 -3.44 32.25
N ASP A 95 -0.27 -4.34 31.76
CA ASP A 95 0.40 -5.30 32.65
C ASP A 95 1.54 -4.60 33.39
N THR A 96 1.70 -4.90 34.68
CA THR A 96 2.77 -4.34 35.51
C THR A 96 3.57 -5.47 36.09
N SER A 97 4.76 -5.70 35.55
CA SER A 97 5.71 -6.68 36.09
C SER A 97 6.83 -5.93 36.80
N CYS A 98 7.09 -6.27 38.06
CA CYS A 98 8.13 -5.65 38.89
C CYS A 98 8.09 -4.10 38.99
N GLY A 99 6.89 -3.51 38.99
CA GLY A 99 6.72 -2.05 39.16
C GLY A 99 7.01 -1.20 37.93
N ALA A 100 7.32 -1.82 36.78
CA ALA A 100 7.40 -1.16 35.48
C ALA A 100 6.15 -1.47 34.64
N THR A 101 5.65 -0.50 33.88
CA THR A 101 4.62 -0.71 32.86
C THR A 101 5.18 -1.56 31.72
N GLY A 102 4.59 -2.72 31.50
CA GLY A 102 4.92 -3.66 30.44
C GLY A 102 3.97 -3.56 29.25
N GLU A 103 3.66 -4.70 28.64
CA GLU A 103 2.72 -4.78 27.52
C GLU A 103 1.25 -4.64 27.96
N CYS A 104 0.38 -4.29 27.01
CA CYS A 104 -1.04 -4.21 27.31
C CYS A 104 -1.68 -5.61 27.31
N SER A 105 -2.40 -5.93 28.39
CA SER A 105 -3.01 -7.24 28.61
C SER A 105 -4.42 -7.36 28.03
N LEU A 106 -5.19 -6.26 28.03
CA LEU A 106 -6.57 -6.22 27.54
C LEU A 106 -6.79 -5.06 26.57
N TYR A 107 -7.26 -5.37 25.35
CA TYR A 107 -7.53 -4.39 24.30
C TYR A 107 -9.03 -4.26 24.01
N ASN A 108 -9.46 -3.07 23.60
CA ASN A 108 -10.83 -2.84 23.12
C ASN A 108 -10.97 -3.23 21.64
N SER A 109 -11.64 -4.35 21.35
CA SER A 109 -11.80 -4.88 20.00
C SER A 109 -12.57 -3.95 19.04
N THR A 110 -13.58 -3.23 19.52
CA THR A 110 -14.39 -2.33 18.69
C THR A 110 -13.60 -1.10 18.26
N LYS A 111 -12.90 -0.46 19.19
CA LYS A 111 -12.05 0.71 18.89
C LYS A 111 -10.89 0.31 17.98
N PHE A 112 -10.24 -0.80 18.26
CA PHE A 112 -9.14 -1.32 17.46
C PHE A 112 -9.56 -1.53 16.00
N ARG A 113 -10.70 -2.21 15.78
CA ARG A 113 -11.22 -2.50 14.44
C ARG A 113 -11.52 -1.25 13.62
N THR A 114 -12.19 -0.27 14.24
CA THR A 114 -12.55 0.98 13.55
C THR A 114 -11.32 1.80 13.19
N ILE A 115 -10.40 2.00 14.13
CA ILE A 115 -9.20 2.84 13.90
C ILE A 115 -8.28 2.18 12.87
N PHE A 116 -8.11 0.86 12.94
CA PHE A 116 -7.28 0.09 12.01
C PHE A 116 -7.80 0.15 10.56
N HIS A 117 -9.11 0.27 10.34
CA HIS A 117 -9.69 0.37 8.99
C HIS A 117 -9.84 1.81 8.51
N LEU A 118 -10.20 2.74 9.41
CA LEU A 118 -10.45 4.14 9.07
C LEU A 118 -9.17 4.85 8.62
N ILE A 119 -8.04 4.60 9.29
CA ILE A 119 -6.76 5.28 8.97
C ILE A 119 -6.29 4.94 7.54
N PRO A 120 -6.17 3.65 7.15
CA PRO A 120 -5.87 3.30 5.76
C PRO A 120 -6.92 3.81 4.78
N ALA A 121 -8.20 3.78 5.13
CA ALA A 121 -9.27 4.27 4.24
C ALA A 121 -9.12 5.77 3.94
N VAL A 122 -8.80 6.60 4.94
CA VAL A 122 -8.54 8.04 4.77
C VAL A 122 -7.28 8.26 3.92
N PHE A 123 -6.22 7.51 4.18
CA PHE A 123 -4.99 7.61 3.38
C PHE A 123 -5.23 7.27 1.91
N VAL A 124 -5.91 6.14 1.66
CA VAL A 124 -6.30 5.72 0.30
C VAL A 124 -7.20 6.76 -0.35
N PHE A 125 -8.16 7.33 0.37
CA PHE A 125 -9.03 8.38 -0.16
C PHE A 125 -8.23 9.61 -0.60
N ILE A 126 -7.26 10.05 0.21
CA ILE A 126 -6.36 11.16 -0.16
C ILE A 126 -5.54 10.80 -1.40
N CYS A 127 -4.96 9.59 -1.45
CA CYS A 127 -4.22 9.13 -2.64
C CYS A 127 -5.08 9.15 -3.90
N VAL A 128 -6.31 8.60 -3.83
CA VAL A 128 -7.25 8.59 -4.96
C VAL A 128 -7.61 10.01 -5.40
N LEU A 129 -7.80 10.94 -4.47
CA LEU A 129 -8.04 12.35 -4.82
C LEU A 129 -6.84 12.95 -5.56
N CYS A 130 -5.62 12.70 -5.10
CA CYS A 130 -4.41 13.13 -5.79
C CYS A 130 -4.30 12.52 -7.20
N ASP A 131 -4.54 11.22 -7.34
CA ASP A 131 -4.52 10.51 -8.64
C ASP A 131 -5.57 11.09 -9.59
N VAL A 132 -6.77 11.38 -9.08
CA VAL A 132 -7.83 12.05 -9.85
C VAL A 132 -7.35 13.43 -10.30
N VAL A 133 -6.79 14.25 -9.41
CA VAL A 133 -6.26 15.58 -9.78
C VAL A 133 -5.18 15.48 -10.85
N VAL A 134 -4.23 14.54 -10.72
CA VAL A 134 -3.19 14.28 -11.73
C VAL A 134 -3.82 13.85 -13.05
N PHE A 135 -4.83 12.98 -13.03
CA PHE A 135 -5.54 12.56 -14.23
C PHE A 135 -6.27 13.73 -14.91
N TRP A 136 -6.96 14.59 -14.15
CA TRP A 136 -7.60 15.80 -14.68
C TRP A 136 -6.58 16.76 -15.28
N TYR A 137 -5.45 16.96 -14.62
CA TYR A 137 -4.37 17.82 -15.12
C TYR A 137 -3.74 17.23 -16.39
N SER A 138 -3.42 15.94 -16.37
CA SER A 138 -2.86 15.20 -17.52
C SER A 138 -3.81 15.22 -18.72
N ARG A 139 -5.13 15.18 -18.51
CA ARG A 139 -6.13 15.31 -19.57
C ARG A 139 -6.21 16.73 -20.14
N ASN A 140 -5.87 17.75 -19.36
CA ASN A 140 -5.86 19.15 -19.81
C ASN A 140 -4.50 19.57 -20.41
N SER A 141 -3.42 18.82 -20.12
CA SER A 141 -2.12 19.00 -20.74
C SER A 141 -1.96 18.00 -21.89
N GLU A 142 -2.39 18.39 -23.10
CA GLU A 142 -1.93 17.79 -24.36
C GLU A 142 -0.43 18.07 -24.57
N LEU A 143 0.43 17.61 -23.64
CA LEU A 143 1.88 17.80 -23.68
C LEU A 143 2.64 16.49 -23.88
N PHE A 144 1.97 15.50 -24.47
CA PHE A 144 2.57 14.32 -25.09
C PHE A 144 1.97 14.04 -26.48
N ASP A 145 1.28 15.02 -27.07
CA ASP A 145 1.08 14.99 -28.52
C ASP A 145 2.38 15.45 -29.19
N GLU A 146 2.76 14.70 -30.21
CA GLU A 146 4.04 14.71 -30.92
C GLU A 146 5.28 14.32 -30.08
N CYS A 147 5.63 13.03 -30.13
CA CYS A 147 7.02 12.75 -30.53
C CYS A 147 7.16 13.41 -31.92
N PRO A 148 8.03 14.41 -32.11
CA PRO A 148 8.16 15.06 -33.41
C PRO A 148 8.37 13.98 -34.49
N GLU A 149 7.70 14.05 -35.63
CA GLU A 149 7.86 13.03 -36.69
C GLU A 149 9.35 12.84 -37.07
N ASP A 150 10.21 13.84 -36.86
CA ASP A 150 11.66 13.74 -37.03
C ASP A 150 12.37 12.86 -35.99
N LEU A 151 11.84 12.75 -34.76
CA LEU A 151 12.29 11.81 -33.74
C LEU A 151 11.71 10.41 -33.96
N GLN A 152 10.51 10.26 -34.51
CA GLN A 152 9.96 8.94 -34.87
C GLN A 152 10.76 8.32 -36.03
N LYS A 153 11.21 9.15 -36.98
CA LYS A 153 12.14 8.77 -38.05
C LYS A 153 13.56 8.47 -37.53
N ARG A 154 13.94 8.99 -36.35
CA ARG A 154 15.21 8.70 -35.66
C ARG A 154 15.12 7.57 -34.62
N ARG A 155 13.93 7.27 -34.06
CA ARG A 155 13.67 6.22 -33.06
C ARG A 155 13.28 4.87 -33.66
N GLY A 156 13.57 4.65 -34.94
CA GLY A 156 14.06 3.33 -35.37
C GLY A 156 15.48 3.08 -34.83
N CYS A 157 15.70 3.37 -33.55
CA CYS A 157 16.97 3.26 -32.83
C CYS A 157 16.67 3.51 -31.33
N SER A 158 15.95 2.58 -30.73
CA SER A 158 16.31 2.06 -29.42
C SER A 158 15.88 0.60 -29.42
N GLU A 159 16.81 -0.27 -29.07
CA GLU A 159 16.66 -1.66 -28.59
C GLU A 159 16.75 -2.84 -29.59
N GLU A 160 16.50 -2.69 -30.91
CA GLU A 160 16.72 -3.82 -31.86
C GLU A 160 17.97 -3.70 -32.75
N ASP A 161 18.70 -2.57 -32.73
CA ASP A 161 19.85 -2.35 -33.64
C ASP A 161 21.23 -2.65 -33.03
N GLN A 162 21.29 -3.16 -31.79
CA GLN A 162 22.56 -3.53 -31.15
C GLN A 162 23.25 -4.75 -31.81
N PRO A 163 22.55 -5.81 -32.30
CA PRO A 163 23.21 -6.96 -32.93
C PRO A 163 23.51 -6.79 -34.44
N LEU A 164 22.80 -5.91 -35.18
CA LEU A 164 23.07 -5.71 -36.61
C LEU A 164 24.33 -4.87 -36.87
N ARG A 165 24.65 -3.94 -35.96
CA ARG A 165 25.82 -3.05 -36.10
C ARG A 165 27.16 -3.78 -35.91
N SER A 166 27.19 -4.91 -35.19
CA SER A 166 28.40 -5.74 -35.08
C SER A 166 28.69 -6.56 -36.34
N ALA A 167 27.65 -7.03 -37.06
CA ALA A 167 27.84 -7.77 -38.31
C ALA A 167 28.32 -6.87 -39.45
N ALA A 168 27.78 -5.65 -39.55
CA ALA A 168 28.22 -4.66 -40.53
C ALA A 168 29.64 -4.13 -40.29
N TYR A 169 30.14 -4.18 -39.04
CA TYR A 169 31.51 -3.76 -38.71
C TYR A 169 32.57 -4.80 -39.14
N ASP A 170 32.21 -6.08 -39.17
CA ASP A 170 33.10 -7.15 -39.66
C ASP A 170 33.17 -7.19 -41.19
N GLU A 171 32.09 -6.87 -41.91
CA GLU A 171 32.12 -6.77 -43.38
C GLU A 171 32.92 -5.55 -43.89
N ALA A 172 33.03 -4.49 -43.08
CA ALA A 172 33.79 -3.29 -43.41
C ALA A 172 35.30 -3.40 -43.08
N LYS A 173 35.75 -4.54 -42.53
CA LYS A 173 37.15 -4.78 -42.15
C LYS A 173 37.86 -5.82 -43.03
N VAL A 174 37.31 -6.10 -44.21
CA VAL A 174 38.02 -6.75 -45.34
C VAL A 174 38.75 -5.70 -46.17
#